data_AF-R7Q4C3-F1
#
_entry.id   AF-R7Q4C3-F1
#
_cell.length_a   1.000
_cell.length_b   1.000
_cell.length_c   1.000
_cell.angle_alpha   90.00
_cell.angle_beta   90.00
_cell.angle_gamma   90.00
#
_symmetry.space_group_name_H-M   'P 1'
#
loop_
_entity.id
_entity.type
_entity.pdbx_description
1 polymer ?
#
loop_
_entity_poly.entity_id
_entity_poly.type
_entity_poly.pdbx_seq_one_letter_code
_entity_poly.pdbx_strand_id
1 'polypeptide(L)'
;MPFIKLRVTQWLKRREHRELVEEMDTTQRIQLLAAGATIDDADTQDLVEELRMPPYRSTVEDYGEVVIQHGFLVMFGLAFPLAALINFLNNMAECRTDTYKMLAVHQRPDADDAADIGGWFPFLKFLSTASIVTTAALVTITTPAIQLALPDFIGNVGERYPAVSFLIFEHVLLLTRWVVDFLVSDKPSSTYRRLARQEFLIAKCFNVGMQPYFESSAHGIKEA
;
A
#
# COMPACT_ATOMS: atom_id res chain seq x y z
N MET A 1 0.21 17.16 -17.36
CA MET A 1 -0.51 15.88 -17.31
C MET A 1 0.04 14.90 -18.35
N PRO A 2 1.01 14.05 -17.97
CA PRO A 2 1.66 13.08 -18.87
C PRO A 2 0.70 12.00 -19.39
N PHE A 3 -0.36 11.66 -18.66
CA PHE A 3 -1.34 10.62 -19.04
C PHE A 3 -2.12 10.93 -20.33
N ILE A 4 -2.57 12.17 -20.50
CA ILE A 4 -3.28 12.58 -21.72
C ILE A 4 -2.31 12.53 -22.89
N LYS A 5 -1.06 12.99 -22.69
CA LYS A 5 -0.03 12.90 -23.72
C LYS A 5 0.29 11.46 -24.10
N LEU A 6 0.41 10.54 -23.14
CA LEU A 6 0.70 9.12 -23.43
C LEU A 6 -0.47 8.44 -24.17
N ARG A 7 -1.71 8.65 -23.73
CA ARG A 7 -2.88 8.09 -24.43
C ARG A 7 -3.08 8.70 -25.81
N VAL A 8 -2.91 10.00 -25.95
CA VAL A 8 -3.06 10.70 -27.23
C VAL A 8 -1.94 10.27 -28.18
N THR A 9 -0.69 10.19 -27.73
CA THR A 9 0.43 9.73 -28.57
C THR A 9 0.29 8.27 -28.98
N GLN A 10 -0.10 7.37 -28.07
CA GLN A 10 -0.38 5.98 -28.44
C GLN A 10 -1.61 5.83 -29.34
N TRP A 11 -2.65 6.66 -29.16
CA TRP A 11 -3.82 6.67 -30.03
C TRP A 11 -3.48 7.21 -31.43
N LEU A 12 -2.67 8.28 -31.50
CA LEU A 12 -2.17 8.83 -32.76
C LEU A 12 -1.26 7.83 -33.47
N LYS A 13 -0.28 7.23 -32.78
CA LYS A 13 0.62 6.20 -33.34
C LYS A 13 -0.18 5.01 -33.90
N ARG A 14 -1.21 4.54 -33.18
CA ARG A 14 -2.11 3.47 -33.67
C ARG A 14 -3.00 3.90 -34.83
N ARG A 15 -3.38 5.18 -34.89
CA ARG A 15 -4.19 5.72 -35.98
C ARG A 15 -3.34 5.87 -37.24
N GLU A 16 -2.15 6.45 -37.11
CA GLU A 16 -1.18 6.61 -38.18
C GLU A 16 -0.72 5.26 -38.73
N HIS A 17 -0.45 4.26 -37.87
CA HIS A 17 -0.15 2.90 -38.31
C HIS A 17 -1.33 2.24 -39.03
N ARG A 18 -2.58 2.50 -38.63
CA ARG A 18 -3.77 2.01 -39.35
C ARG A 18 -3.93 2.69 -40.71
N GLU A 19 -3.74 4.00 -40.76
CA GLU A 19 -3.83 4.79 -42.00
C GLU A 19 -2.72 4.38 -42.99
N LEU A 20 -1.48 4.17 -42.53
CA LEU A 20 -0.37 3.65 -43.35
C LEU A 20 -0.64 2.23 -43.88
N VAL A 21 -1.24 1.36 -43.05
CA VAL A 21 -1.62 0.00 -43.47
C VAL A 21 -2.81 0.02 -44.43
N GLU A 22 -3.72 0.99 -44.33
CA GLU A 22 -4.82 1.18 -45.29
C GLU A 22 -4.33 1.76 -46.63
N GLU A 23 -3.39 2.71 -46.61
CA GLU A 23 -2.81 3.32 -47.83
C GLU A 23 -1.79 2.44 -48.56
N MET A 24 -1.27 1.40 -47.91
CA MET A 24 -0.28 0.50 -48.52
C MET A 24 -0.87 -0.29 -49.70
N ASP A 25 -0.28 -0.08 -50.89
CA ASP A 25 -0.59 -0.82 -52.10
C ASP A 25 -0.30 -2.32 -51.92
N THR A 26 -1.09 -3.15 -52.61
CA THR A 26 -0.98 -4.61 -52.61
C THR A 26 0.43 -5.10 -52.91
N THR A 27 1.15 -4.42 -53.80
CA THR A 27 2.54 -4.75 -54.18
C THR A 27 3.53 -4.47 -53.04
N GLN A 28 3.31 -3.38 -52.29
CA GLN A 28 4.13 -2.99 -51.14
C GLN A 28 3.87 -3.91 -49.94
N ARG A 29 2.61 -4.31 -49.72
CA ARG A 29 2.25 -5.35 -48.74
C ARG A 29 2.98 -6.67 -49.01
N ILE A 30 2.98 -7.12 -50.26
CA ILE A 30 3.67 -8.35 -50.67
C ILE A 30 5.19 -8.19 -50.51
N GLN A 31 5.77 -7.03 -50.80
CA GLN A 31 7.20 -6.76 -50.58
C GLN A 31 7.59 -6.74 -49.10
N LEU A 32 6.77 -6.15 -48.23
CA LEU A 32 6.99 -6.18 -46.78
C LEU A 32 6.89 -7.61 -46.23
N LEU A 33 5.86 -8.37 -46.63
CA LEU A 33 5.73 -9.79 -46.29
C LEU A 33 6.91 -10.62 -46.84
N ALA A 34 7.39 -10.34 -48.06
CA ALA A 34 8.55 -11.00 -48.67
C ALA A 34 9.88 -10.60 -48.03
N ALA A 35 9.97 -9.41 -47.45
CA ALA A 35 11.10 -8.97 -46.62
C ALA A 35 11.08 -9.59 -45.21
N GLY A 36 10.06 -10.42 -44.90
CA GLY A 36 9.91 -11.09 -43.61
C GLY A 36 9.06 -10.32 -42.61
N ALA A 37 8.49 -9.17 -42.99
CA ALA A 37 7.64 -8.37 -42.11
C ALA A 37 6.31 -9.07 -41.91
N THR A 38 6.25 -9.86 -40.85
CA THR A 38 5.04 -10.53 -40.37
C THR A 38 4.37 -9.67 -39.30
N ILE A 39 3.17 -10.04 -38.86
CA ILE A 39 2.51 -9.41 -37.69
C ILE A 39 3.47 -9.44 -36.47
N ASP A 40 4.38 -10.42 -36.43
CA ASP A 40 5.41 -10.56 -35.40
C ASP A 40 6.40 -9.38 -35.37
N ASP A 41 6.61 -8.63 -36.46
CA ASP A 41 7.56 -7.50 -36.47
C ASP A 41 7.08 -6.31 -35.61
N ALA A 42 5.76 -6.10 -35.52
CA ALA A 42 5.18 -5.08 -34.64
C ALA A 42 5.27 -5.49 -33.17
N ASP A 43 4.97 -6.76 -32.85
CA ASP A 43 5.17 -7.32 -31.51
C ASP A 43 6.65 -7.36 -31.13
N THR A 44 7.55 -7.59 -32.09
CA THR A 44 9.00 -7.60 -31.87
C THR A 44 9.51 -6.20 -31.53
N GLN A 45 8.97 -5.14 -32.13
CA GLN A 45 9.34 -3.76 -31.77
C GLN A 45 8.91 -3.40 -30.35
N ASP A 46 7.69 -3.75 -29.95
CA ASP A 46 7.18 -3.51 -28.59
C ASP A 46 7.98 -4.32 -27.55
N LEU A 47 8.32 -5.58 -27.85
CA LEU A 47 9.21 -6.43 -27.02
C LEU A 47 10.61 -5.84 -26.90
N VAL A 48 11.20 -5.33 -27.99
CA VAL A 48 12.52 -4.68 -27.97
C VAL A 48 12.49 -3.38 -27.16
N GLU A 49 11.37 -2.64 -27.21
CA GLU A 49 11.18 -1.44 -26.39
C GLU A 49 11.07 -1.79 -24.89
N GLU A 50 10.31 -2.83 -24.55
CA GLU A 50 10.22 -3.35 -23.17
C GLU A 50 11.58 -3.85 -22.66
N LEU A 51 12.31 -4.63 -23.45
CA LEU A 51 13.65 -5.14 -23.10
C LEU A 51 14.66 -4.02 -22.78
N ARG A 52 14.44 -2.81 -23.28
CA ARG A 52 15.29 -1.63 -22.99
C ARG A 52 14.94 -0.94 -21.67
N MET A 53 13.75 -1.19 -21.11
CA MET A 53 13.33 -0.61 -19.84
C MET A 53 14.04 -1.28 -18.65
N PRO A 54 14.24 -0.58 -17.52
CA PRO A 54 14.77 -1.19 -16.31
C PRO A 54 13.81 -2.25 -15.72
N PRO A 55 14.33 -3.36 -15.15
CA PRO A 55 13.51 -4.35 -14.46
C PRO A 55 13.02 -3.81 -13.11
N TYR A 56 11.75 -4.09 -12.78
CA TYR A 56 11.20 -3.80 -11.45
C TYR A 56 11.54 -4.96 -10.49
N ARG A 57 12.51 -4.76 -9.60
CA ARG A 57 13.09 -5.84 -8.78
C ARG A 57 12.41 -6.07 -7.44
N SER A 58 11.91 -5.01 -6.81
CA SER A 58 11.42 -5.08 -5.44
C SER A 58 10.51 -3.89 -5.11
N THR A 59 9.56 -4.13 -4.21
CA THR A 59 8.64 -3.14 -3.64
C THR A 59 9.24 -2.41 -2.42
N VAL A 60 10.47 -2.73 -2.00
CA VAL A 60 11.07 -2.22 -0.76
C VAL A 60 11.18 -0.69 -0.75
N GLU A 61 11.60 -0.09 -1.86
CA GLU A 61 11.72 1.37 -1.97
C GLU A 61 10.34 2.05 -1.90
N ASP A 62 9.36 1.49 -2.61
CA ASP A 62 7.99 2.02 -2.68
C ASP A 62 7.30 1.93 -1.30
N TYR A 63 7.43 0.80 -0.60
CA TYR A 63 6.94 0.68 0.78
C TYR A 63 7.71 1.60 1.74
N GLY A 64 9.02 1.71 1.58
CA GLY A 64 9.87 2.56 2.43
C GLY A 64 9.44 4.02 2.38
N GLU A 65 9.14 4.54 1.19
CA GLU A 65 8.64 5.90 0.99
C GLU A 65 7.34 6.14 1.78
N VAL A 66 6.34 5.27 1.59
CA VAL A 66 5.04 5.38 2.25
C VAL A 66 5.16 5.24 3.76
N VAL A 67 5.99 4.32 4.25
CA VAL A 67 6.20 4.06 5.69
C VAL A 67 6.90 5.23 6.37
N ILE A 68 7.94 5.80 5.75
CA ILE A 68 8.65 6.98 6.28
C ILE A 68 7.70 8.18 6.33
N GLN A 69 6.96 8.42 5.24
CA GLN A 69 5.98 9.50 5.17
C GLN A 69 4.88 9.34 6.24
N HIS A 70 4.36 8.13 6.42
CA HIS A 70 3.42 7.81 7.50
C HIS A 70 4.03 8.09 8.88
N GLY A 71 5.26 7.61 9.13
CA GLY A 71 5.98 7.81 10.38
C GLY A 71 6.12 9.29 10.77
N PHE A 72 6.53 10.13 9.82
CA PHE A 72 6.60 11.58 10.06
C PHE A 72 5.24 12.18 10.40
N LEU A 73 4.18 11.77 9.69
CA LEU A 73 2.84 12.28 9.93
C LEU A 73 2.33 11.89 11.32
N VAL A 74 2.46 10.63 11.74
CA VAL A 74 1.91 10.18 13.02
C VAL A 74 2.72 10.67 14.22
N MET A 75 4.04 10.78 14.10
CA MET A 75 4.90 11.20 15.21
C MET A 75 4.92 12.72 15.40
N PHE A 76 4.86 13.50 14.31
CA PHE A 76 5.08 14.95 14.31
C PHE A 76 3.92 15.77 13.73
N GLY A 77 2.87 15.15 13.21
CA GLY A 77 1.73 15.85 12.59
C GLY A 77 1.03 16.84 13.52
N LEU A 78 1.07 16.61 14.84
CA LEU A 78 0.56 17.54 15.85
C LEU A 78 1.28 18.90 15.84
N ALA A 79 2.58 18.93 15.53
CA ALA A 79 3.36 20.16 15.46
C ALA A 79 3.04 20.98 14.20
N PHE A 80 2.53 20.34 13.14
CA PHE A 80 2.17 20.99 11.89
C PHE A 80 0.82 20.48 11.37
N PRO A 81 -0.31 21.11 11.76
CA PRO A 81 -1.65 20.63 11.43
C PRO A 81 -1.95 20.47 9.93
N LEU A 82 -1.28 21.25 9.08
CA LEU A 82 -1.42 21.16 7.62
C LEU A 82 -0.72 19.92 7.04
N ALA A 83 0.14 19.24 7.81
CA ALA A 83 0.85 18.03 7.39
C ALA A 83 -0.10 16.97 6.84
N ALA A 84 -1.26 16.76 7.48
CA ALA A 84 -2.23 15.76 7.05
C ALA A 84 -2.81 16.07 5.65
N LEU A 85 -3.06 17.34 5.35
CA LEU A 85 -3.56 17.76 4.04
C LEU A 85 -2.49 17.58 2.96
N ILE A 86 -1.25 17.99 3.23
CA ILE A 86 -0.13 17.83 2.31
C ILE A 86 0.11 16.34 2.04
N ASN A 87 0.10 15.52 3.09
CA ASN A 87 0.25 14.08 3.01
C ASN A 87 -0.84 13.43 2.15
N PHE A 88 -2.09 13.86 2.32
CA PHE A 88 -3.21 13.39 1.52
C PHE A 88 -3.05 13.74 0.03
N LEU A 89 -2.67 14.99 -0.27
CA LEU A 89 -2.40 15.40 -1.64
C LEU A 89 -1.21 14.65 -2.25
N ASN A 90 -0.17 14.40 -1.45
CA ASN A 90 0.98 13.60 -1.88
C ASN A 90 0.53 12.18 -2.23
N ASN A 91 -0.18 11.48 -1.35
CA ASN A 91 -0.67 10.12 -1.61
C ASN A 91 -1.60 10.05 -2.84
N MET A 92 -2.38 11.11 -3.10
CA MET A 92 -3.23 11.17 -4.30
C MET A 92 -2.40 11.30 -5.59
N ALA A 93 -1.32 12.08 -5.55
CA ALA A 93 -0.36 12.14 -6.64
C ALA A 93 0.39 10.81 -6.77
N GLU A 94 0.76 10.20 -5.64
CA GLU A 94 1.58 8.99 -5.59
C GLU A 94 0.90 7.79 -6.25
N CYS A 95 -0.39 7.60 -5.97
CA CYS A 95 -1.19 6.58 -6.67
C CYS A 95 -1.10 6.69 -8.20
N ARG A 96 -0.93 7.90 -8.75
CA ARG A 96 -0.82 8.13 -10.19
C ARG A 96 0.62 7.96 -10.69
N THR A 97 1.61 8.41 -9.93
CA THR A 97 3.03 8.26 -10.28
C THR A 97 3.46 6.79 -10.20
N ASP A 98 3.03 6.04 -9.20
CA ASP A 98 3.28 4.59 -9.07
C ASP A 98 2.65 3.81 -10.24
N THR A 99 1.40 4.13 -10.58
CA THR A 99 0.74 3.51 -11.74
C THR A 99 1.53 3.81 -13.02
N TYR A 100 2.03 5.04 -13.18
CA TYR A 100 2.86 5.40 -14.33
C TYR A 100 4.21 4.67 -14.34
N LYS A 101 4.84 4.56 -13.16
CA LYS A 101 6.10 3.83 -12.94
C LYS A 101 6.00 2.37 -13.39
N MET A 102 4.88 1.71 -13.08
CA MET A 102 4.64 0.32 -13.50
C MET A 102 4.24 0.17 -14.97
N LEU A 103 3.54 1.15 -15.56
CA LEU A 103 3.02 1.02 -16.92
C LEU A 103 3.98 1.50 -18.02
N ALA A 104 4.86 2.45 -17.72
CA ALA A 104 5.62 3.16 -18.75
C ALA A 104 7.12 3.30 -18.46
N VAL A 105 7.58 2.94 -17.25
CA VAL A 105 8.99 3.12 -16.85
C VAL A 105 9.72 1.79 -16.69
N HIS A 106 9.05 0.76 -16.18
CA HIS A 106 9.66 -0.54 -15.95
C HIS A 106 9.13 -1.61 -16.90
N GLN A 107 9.93 -2.65 -17.09
CA GLN A 107 9.47 -3.92 -17.64
C GLN A 107 8.34 -4.49 -16.80
N ARG A 108 7.45 -5.27 -17.40
CA ARG A 108 6.42 -5.99 -16.65
C ARG A 108 7.09 -6.92 -15.63
N PRO A 109 6.86 -6.74 -14.32
CA PRO A 109 7.40 -7.65 -13.32
C PRO A 109 6.69 -8.99 -13.37
N ASP A 110 7.40 -10.03 -12.96
CA ASP A 110 6.81 -11.34 -12.71
C ASP A 110 5.81 -11.26 -11.56
N ALA A 111 4.73 -12.03 -11.68
CA ALA A 111 3.74 -12.14 -10.61
C ALA A 111 4.32 -12.96 -9.47
N ASP A 112 4.44 -12.34 -8.30
CA ASP A 112 4.84 -13.02 -7.06
C ASP A 112 3.63 -13.16 -6.13
N ASP A 113 3.53 -14.31 -5.47
CA ASP A 113 2.43 -14.62 -4.56
C ASP A 113 2.73 -14.02 -3.18
N ALA A 114 1.92 -13.04 -2.75
CA ALA A 114 2.00 -12.43 -1.43
C ALA A 114 0.69 -12.57 -0.67
N ALA A 115 0.75 -13.10 0.56
CA ALA A 115 -0.41 -13.23 1.44
C ALA A 115 -0.70 -11.94 2.22
N ASP A 116 0.33 -11.15 2.50
CA ASP A 116 0.28 -9.90 3.25
C ASP A 116 1.40 -8.94 2.81
N ILE A 117 1.52 -7.80 3.48
CA ILE A 117 2.58 -6.82 3.24
C ILE A 117 3.94 -7.24 3.86
N GLY A 118 4.01 -8.43 4.44
CA GLY A 118 5.21 -9.00 5.05
C GLY A 118 5.78 -8.17 6.21
N GLY A 119 7.11 -8.04 6.22
CA GLY A 119 7.88 -7.39 7.27
C GLY A 119 7.54 -5.91 7.51
N TRP A 120 6.81 -5.25 6.62
CA TRP A 120 6.37 -3.87 6.81
C TRP A 120 5.31 -3.71 7.91
N PHE A 121 4.48 -4.72 8.14
CA PHE A 121 3.45 -4.67 9.17
C PHE A 121 4.00 -4.48 10.59
N PRO A 122 5.00 -5.26 11.06
CA PRO A 122 5.61 -5.00 12.37
C PRO A 122 6.31 -3.63 12.45
N PHE A 123 6.88 -3.11 11.35
CA PHE A 123 7.43 -1.75 11.34
C PHE A 123 6.35 -0.68 11.53
N LEU A 124 5.21 -0.80 10.87
CA LEU A 124 4.07 0.10 11.05
C LEU A 124 3.51 0.02 12.48
N LYS A 125 3.43 -1.19 13.07
CA LYS A 125 3.07 -1.35 14.48
C LYS A 125 4.06 -0.65 15.42
N PHE A 126 5.34 -0.80 15.17
CA PHE A 126 6.39 -0.11 15.93
C PHE A 126 6.26 1.41 15.82
N LEU A 127 6.12 1.95 14.61
CA LEU A 127 5.92 3.39 14.39
C LEU A 127 4.66 3.90 15.07
N SER A 128 3.56 3.14 15.04
CA SER A 128 2.33 3.49 15.75
C SER A 128 2.57 3.58 17.27
N THR A 129 3.24 2.61 17.88
CA THR A 129 3.57 2.67 19.31
C THR A 129 4.55 3.80 19.63
N ALA A 130 5.59 4.01 18.83
CA ALA A 130 6.53 5.12 18.99
C ALA A 130 5.83 6.48 18.87
N SER A 131 4.85 6.60 17.98
CA SER A 131 4.08 7.84 17.79
C SER A 131 3.28 8.24 19.02
N ILE A 132 2.79 7.28 19.82
CA ILE A 132 2.10 7.58 21.09
C ILE A 132 3.06 8.28 22.04
N VAL A 133 4.29 7.79 22.18
CA VAL A 133 5.30 8.38 23.07
C VAL A 133 5.68 9.79 22.60
N THR A 134 5.94 9.97 21.30
CA THR A 134 6.34 11.30 20.77
C THR A 134 5.21 12.31 20.82
N THR A 135 3.98 11.91 20.48
CA THR A 135 2.83 12.81 20.52
C THR A 135 2.42 13.15 21.95
N ALA A 136 2.49 12.19 22.89
CA ALA A 136 2.32 12.45 24.31
C ALA A 136 3.33 13.49 24.80
N ALA A 137 4.63 13.30 24.46
CA ALA A 137 5.69 14.22 24.85
C ALA A 137 5.49 15.62 24.27
N LEU A 138 5.15 15.70 22.97
CA LEU A 138 4.85 16.96 22.31
C LEU A 138 3.74 17.70 23.03
N VAL A 139 2.60 17.06 23.29
CA VAL A 139 1.46 17.72 23.96
C VAL A 139 1.83 18.15 25.38
N THR A 140 2.47 17.29 26.17
CA THR A 140 2.78 17.57 27.59
C THR A 140 3.84 18.64 27.78
N ILE A 141 4.82 18.74 26.87
CA ILE A 141 5.91 19.70 26.97
C ILE A 141 5.51 21.05 26.38
N THR A 142 4.79 21.06 25.25
CA THR A 142 4.55 22.30 24.48
C THR A 142 3.26 23.01 24.85
N THR A 143 2.24 22.30 25.35
CA THR A 143 0.89 22.88 25.46
C THR A 143 0.33 22.76 26.88
N PRO A 144 -0.30 23.81 27.43
CA PRO A 144 -1.12 23.68 28.64
C PRO A 144 -2.46 22.95 28.37
N ALA A 145 -2.66 22.38 27.17
CA ALA A 145 -3.93 21.79 26.73
C ALA A 145 -4.39 20.65 27.65
N ILE A 146 -3.47 19.88 28.22
CA ILE A 146 -3.81 18.82 29.19
C ILE A 146 -4.42 19.40 30.46
N GLN A 147 -3.93 20.56 30.92
CA GLN A 147 -4.46 21.26 32.09
C GLN A 147 -5.85 21.85 31.81
N LEU A 148 -6.09 22.28 30.57
CA LEU A 148 -7.39 22.82 30.15
C LEU A 148 -8.44 21.73 29.86
N ALA A 149 -8.03 20.58 29.32
CA ALA A 149 -8.95 19.51 28.93
C ALA A 149 -9.46 18.69 30.13
N LEU A 150 -8.66 18.59 31.20
CA LEU A 150 -8.99 17.82 32.40
C LEU A 150 -8.60 18.59 33.69
N PRO A 151 -9.23 19.76 33.95
CA PRO A 151 -8.89 20.59 35.10
C PRO A 151 -9.10 19.87 36.43
N ASP A 152 -10.16 19.04 36.53
CA ASP A 152 -10.51 18.34 37.77
C ASP A 152 -9.75 17.01 37.99
N PHE A 153 -9.26 16.37 36.92
CA PHE A 153 -8.58 15.07 37.01
C PHE A 153 -7.05 15.22 37.12
N ILE A 154 -6.47 16.22 36.46
CA ILE A 154 -5.00 16.42 36.41
C ILE A 154 -4.57 17.63 37.24
N GLY A 155 -5.45 18.62 37.45
CA GLY A 155 -5.29 19.72 38.42
C GLY A 155 -3.88 20.34 38.52
N ASN A 156 -3.50 20.73 39.74
CA ASN A 156 -2.17 21.26 40.08
C ASN A 156 -1.01 20.27 39.83
N VAL A 157 -1.30 19.00 39.51
CA VAL A 157 -0.28 17.95 39.31
C VAL A 157 0.45 18.19 37.98
N GLY A 158 -0.22 18.75 36.98
CA GLY A 158 0.38 19.07 35.67
C GLY A 158 1.45 20.17 35.73
N GLU A 159 1.27 21.20 36.56
CA GLU A 159 2.28 22.25 36.77
C GLU A 159 3.34 21.84 37.81
N ARG A 160 2.95 21.04 38.81
CA ARG A 160 3.85 20.63 39.90
C ARG A 160 4.77 19.46 39.51
N TYR A 161 4.30 18.54 38.67
CA TYR A 161 4.99 17.31 38.30
C TYR A 161 4.76 16.95 36.81
N PRO A 162 5.37 17.70 35.86
CA PRO A 162 5.14 17.53 34.42
C PRO A 162 5.54 16.14 33.89
N ALA A 163 6.50 15.46 34.53
CA ALA A 163 6.87 14.09 34.16
C ALA A 163 5.77 13.07 34.51
N VAL A 164 5.04 13.29 35.61
CA VAL A 164 3.98 12.38 36.06
C VAL A 164 2.75 12.52 35.17
N SER A 165 2.39 13.75 34.79
CA SER A 165 1.30 13.99 33.84
C SER A 165 1.61 13.39 32.46
N PHE A 166 2.86 13.47 32.00
CA PHE A 166 3.30 12.77 30.79
C PHE A 166 3.10 11.26 30.88
N LEU A 167 3.61 10.61 31.92
CA LEU A 167 3.49 9.16 32.07
C LEU A 167 2.02 8.70 32.15
N ILE A 168 1.16 9.41 32.89
CA ILE A 168 -0.27 9.09 32.96
C ILE A 168 -0.91 9.19 31.58
N PHE A 169 -0.67 10.30 30.86
CA PHE A 169 -1.25 10.53 29.54
C PHE A 169 -0.76 9.50 28.52
N GLU A 170 0.53 9.21 28.50
CA GLU A 170 1.15 8.16 27.69
C GLU A 170 0.51 6.79 27.95
N HIS A 171 0.38 6.38 29.21
CA HIS A 171 -0.21 5.07 29.57
C HIS A 171 -1.69 4.96 29.18
N VAL A 172 -2.45 6.06 29.26
CA VAL A 172 -3.84 6.08 28.79
C VAL A 172 -3.92 5.88 27.28
N LEU A 173 -3.03 6.52 26.51
CA LEU A 173 -2.97 6.34 25.05
C LEU A 173 -2.49 4.94 24.66
N LEU A 174 -1.47 4.40 25.35
CA LEU A 174 -1.00 3.03 25.16
C LEU A 174 -2.08 2.00 25.49
N LEU A 175 -2.83 2.21 26.58
CA LEU A 175 -3.97 1.37 26.94
C LEU A 175 -5.04 1.43 25.86
N THR A 176 -5.34 2.63 25.35
CA THR A 176 -6.32 2.81 24.26
C THR A 176 -5.91 2.02 23.02
N ARG A 177 -4.63 2.10 22.64
CA ARG A 177 -4.07 1.33 21.53
C ARG A 177 -4.18 -0.18 21.77
N TRP A 178 -3.85 -0.65 22.98
CA TRP A 178 -4.00 -2.06 23.35
C TRP A 178 -5.47 -2.53 23.27
N VAL A 179 -6.42 -1.70 23.72
CA VAL A 179 -7.85 -1.98 23.62
C VAL A 179 -8.27 -2.08 22.15
N VAL A 180 -7.81 -1.20 21.27
CA VAL A 180 -8.12 -1.27 19.83
C VAL A 180 -7.60 -2.58 19.22
N ASP A 181 -6.35 -2.94 19.51
CA ASP A 181 -5.76 -4.20 19.06
C ASP A 181 -6.53 -5.43 19.58
N PHE A 182 -7.07 -5.36 20.79
CA PHE A 182 -7.89 -6.43 21.35
C PHE A 182 -9.29 -6.51 20.73
N LEU A 183 -9.89 -5.36 20.39
CA LEU A 183 -11.26 -5.29 19.85
C LEU A 183 -11.33 -5.61 18.34
N VAL A 184 -10.26 -5.31 17.60
CA VAL A 184 -10.24 -5.45 16.14
C VAL A 184 -9.64 -6.80 15.74
N SER A 185 -10.48 -7.71 15.25
CA SER A 185 -10.04 -8.97 14.63
C SER A 185 -9.32 -8.72 13.30
N ASP A 186 -8.17 -9.38 13.09
CA ASP A 186 -7.35 -9.25 11.87
C ASP A 186 -8.11 -9.62 10.58
N LYS A 187 -9.01 -10.61 10.65
CA LYS A 187 -9.78 -11.09 9.50
C LYS A 187 -11.27 -10.77 9.66
N PRO A 188 -11.96 -10.28 8.61
CA PRO A 188 -13.40 -10.05 8.64
C PRO A 188 -14.20 -11.36 8.58
N SER A 189 -15.44 -11.33 9.08
CA SER A 189 -16.34 -12.50 9.13
C SER A 189 -16.65 -13.14 7.77
N SER A 190 -16.62 -12.34 6.70
CA SER A 190 -16.81 -12.82 5.32
C SER A 190 -15.70 -13.78 4.88
N THR A 191 -14.47 -13.56 5.32
CA THR A 191 -13.32 -14.42 5.02
C THR A 191 -13.47 -15.78 5.67
N TYR A 192 -13.89 -15.84 6.94
CA TYR A 192 -14.17 -17.10 7.63
C TYR A 192 -15.25 -17.92 6.91
N ARG A 193 -16.31 -17.26 6.42
CA ARG A 193 -17.36 -17.94 5.63
C ARG A 193 -16.84 -18.49 4.31
N ARG A 194 -15.88 -17.80 3.66
CA ARG A 194 -15.29 -18.25 2.39
C ARG A 194 -14.37 -19.45 2.60
N LEU A 195 -13.52 -19.41 3.63
CA LEU A 195 -12.63 -20.50 4.00
C LEU A 195 -13.42 -21.76 4.36
N ALA A 196 -14.45 -21.63 5.21
CA ALA A 196 -15.31 -22.75 5.58
C ALA A 196 -16.05 -23.35 4.35
N ARG A 197 -16.45 -22.53 3.38
CA ARG A 197 -17.03 -23.03 2.12
C ARG A 197 -16.01 -23.77 1.26
N GLN A 198 -14.78 -23.25 1.15
CA GLN A 198 -13.72 -23.90 0.39
C GLN A 198 -13.39 -25.28 0.98
N GLU A 199 -13.26 -25.38 2.30
CA GLU A 199 -13.03 -26.66 2.99
C GLU A 199 -14.18 -27.64 2.78
N PHE A 200 -15.42 -27.19 2.90
CA PHE A 200 -16.58 -28.03 2.63
C PHE A 200 -16.58 -28.58 1.19
N LEU A 201 -16.23 -27.75 0.21
CA LEU A 201 -16.14 -28.18 -1.19
C LEU A 201 -14.99 -29.17 -1.40
N ILE A 202 -13.83 -28.93 -0.79
CA ILE A 202 -12.68 -29.85 -0.84
C ILE A 202 -13.05 -31.21 -0.24
N ALA A 203 -13.63 -31.22 0.96
CA ALA A 203 -14.10 -32.45 1.62
C ALA A 203 -15.10 -33.21 0.75
N LYS A 204 -16.05 -32.50 0.13
CA LYS A 204 -17.05 -33.10 -0.75
C LYS A 204 -16.47 -33.64 -2.06
N CYS A 205 -15.54 -32.91 -2.70
CA CYS A 205 -14.96 -33.30 -3.98
C CYS A 205 -13.98 -34.47 -3.85
N PHE A 206 -13.17 -34.48 -2.80
CA PHE A 206 -12.14 -35.49 -2.58
C PHE A 206 -12.58 -36.61 -1.62
N ASN A 207 -13.84 -36.58 -1.16
CA ASN A 207 -14.41 -37.51 -0.17
C ASN A 207 -13.52 -37.67 1.09
N VAL A 208 -12.83 -36.60 1.46
CA VAL A 208 -12.03 -36.52 2.68
C VAL A 208 -12.94 -36.10 3.81
N GLY A 209 -12.76 -36.67 5.00
CA GLY A 209 -13.50 -36.22 6.18
C GLY A 209 -13.35 -34.71 6.39
N MET A 210 -14.40 -34.04 6.82
CA MET A 210 -14.36 -32.59 7.04
C MET A 210 -13.45 -32.28 8.23
N GLN A 211 -12.32 -31.63 7.96
CA GLN A 211 -11.48 -31.02 8.99
C GLN A 211 -11.88 -29.54 9.12
N PRO A 212 -12.35 -29.10 10.30
CA PRO A 212 -12.77 -27.72 10.48
C PRO A 212 -11.57 -26.76 10.59
N TYR A 213 -11.55 -25.69 9.77
CA TYR A 213 -10.56 -24.59 9.80
C TYR A 213 -10.21 -24.08 11.21
N PHE A 214 -11.23 -24.03 12.08
CA PHE A 214 -11.12 -23.44 13.42
C PHE A 214 -10.16 -24.20 14.34
N GLU A 215 -9.98 -25.51 14.18
CA GLU A 215 -9.04 -26.28 14.99
C GLU A 215 -7.58 -26.07 14.55
N SER A 216 -7.34 -25.95 13.24
CA SER A 216 -5.99 -25.72 12.70
C SER A 216 -5.48 -24.30 12.97
N SER A 217 -6.35 -23.28 12.94
CA SER A 217 -5.94 -21.89 13.17
C SER A 217 -5.74 -21.56 14.66
N ALA A 218 -6.32 -22.32 15.59
CA ALA A 218 -6.12 -22.12 17.03
C ALA A 218 -4.70 -22.48 17.50
N HIS A 219 -3.97 -23.30 16.74
CA HIS A 219 -2.55 -23.57 16.98
C HIS A 219 -1.63 -22.47 16.44
N GLY A 220 -2.02 -21.75 15.38
CA GLY A 220 -1.22 -20.68 14.78
C GLY A 220 -1.25 -19.33 15.51
N ILE A 221 -2.17 -19.13 16.46
CA ILE A 221 -2.30 -17.86 17.21
C ILE A 221 -1.45 -17.86 18.50
N LYS A 222 -0.86 -19.00 18.88
CA LYS A 222 -0.01 -19.10 20.09
C LYS A 222 1.49 -19.06 19.82
N GLU A 223 1.93 -19.08 18.57
CA GLU A 223 3.36 -19.15 18.20
C GLU A 223 3.86 -17.99 17.32
N ALA A 224 3.18 -16.84 17.34
CA ALA A 224 3.67 -15.61 16.70
C ALA A 224 3.65 -14.42 17.66
#